data_AF-A0A1W9PMW8-F1
#
_entry.id   AF-A0A1W9PMW8-F1
#
_cell.length_a   1.000
_cell.length_b   1.000
_cell.length_c   1.000
_cell.angle_alpha   90.00
_cell.angle_beta   90.00
_cell.angle_gamma   90.00
#
_symmetry.space_group_name_H-M   'P 1'
#
loop_
_entity.id
_entity.type
_entity.pdbx_description
1 polymer ?
#
loop_
_entity_poly.entity_id
_entity_poly.type
_entity_poly.pdbx_seq_one_letter_code
_entity_poly.pdbx_strand_id
1 'polypeptide(L)'
;MKKTKKMKKTKEAKEVVKETKEVKGPFSKYKRQCVDKCAIVRMEESYSRVALEYGSDEYKQKVINAIEQVKKEFPDTTPYVVEKKFDDKNGDFSVEFEHEYENRDVGEFIERLVEILGIGKCE
;
A
#
# COMPACT_ATOMS: atom_id res chain seq x y z
N MET A 1 -13.79 -32.11 -44.43
CA MET A 1 -14.71 -31.64 -43.37
C MET A 1 -14.19 -32.07 -42.00
N LYS A 2 -14.44 -31.26 -40.96
CA LYS A 2 -14.07 -31.36 -39.51
C LYS A 2 -12.72 -30.68 -39.17
N LYS A 3 -12.68 -29.38 -38.85
CA LYS A 3 -13.03 -28.65 -37.60
C LYS A 3 -12.13 -28.95 -36.39
N THR A 4 -11.25 -27.97 -36.10
CA THR A 4 -10.92 -27.33 -34.80
C THR A 4 -10.61 -28.18 -33.56
N LYS A 5 -9.47 -27.87 -32.90
CA LYS A 5 -9.48 -27.38 -31.50
C LYS A 5 -8.17 -26.67 -31.09
N LYS A 6 -8.37 -25.55 -30.39
CA LYS A 6 -7.42 -24.71 -29.63
C LYS A 6 -6.57 -25.54 -28.65
N MET A 7 -5.37 -25.04 -28.29
CA MET A 7 -5.11 -24.48 -26.95
C MET A 7 -3.73 -23.82 -26.85
N LYS A 8 -3.75 -22.55 -26.45
CA LYS A 8 -2.61 -21.78 -25.96
C LYS A 8 -2.09 -22.43 -24.66
N LYS A 9 -0.77 -22.57 -24.52
CA LYS A 9 -0.08 -22.67 -23.23
C LYS A 9 0.99 -21.59 -23.22
N THR A 10 0.67 -20.46 -22.59
CA THR A 10 1.64 -19.43 -22.22
C THR A 10 2.47 -19.98 -21.07
N LYS A 11 3.79 -19.99 -21.26
CA LYS A 11 4.78 -20.48 -20.30
C LYS A 11 4.90 -19.54 -19.10
N GLU A 12 5.12 -20.17 -17.96
CA GLU A 12 5.33 -19.66 -16.62
C GLU A 12 6.25 -18.43 -16.55
N ALA A 13 5.79 -17.41 -15.81
CA ALA A 13 6.61 -16.28 -15.42
C ALA A 13 7.60 -16.74 -14.34
N LYS A 14 8.88 -16.51 -14.60
CA LYS A 14 9.99 -16.80 -13.69
C LYS A 14 9.88 -15.94 -12.43
N GLU A 15 9.83 -16.63 -11.29
CA GLU A 15 10.11 -16.08 -9.98
C GLU A 15 11.55 -15.55 -9.94
N VAL A 16 11.71 -14.26 -9.66
CA VAL A 16 13.00 -13.62 -9.42
C VAL A 16 12.98 -13.15 -7.97
N VAL A 17 13.34 -14.05 -7.06
CA VAL A 17 13.69 -13.69 -5.68
C VAL A 17 15.06 -13.02 -5.75
N LYS A 18 15.12 -11.69 -5.65
CA LYS A 18 16.37 -10.95 -5.48
C LYS A 18 16.66 -10.81 -3.99
N GLU A 19 17.83 -11.34 -3.64
CA GLU A 19 18.54 -11.28 -2.38
C GLU A 19 18.46 -9.90 -1.70
N THR A 20 17.96 -9.89 -0.47
CA THR A 20 17.81 -8.70 0.37
C THR A 20 19.15 -8.28 0.95
N LYS A 21 19.60 -7.05 0.66
CA LYS A 21 20.74 -6.44 1.36
C LYS A 21 20.23 -5.69 2.59
N GLU A 22 20.77 -6.07 3.74
CA GLU A 22 20.52 -5.48 5.05
C GLU A 22 20.93 -4.00 5.08
N VAL A 23 19.97 -3.08 5.28
CA VAL A 23 20.24 -1.65 5.42
C VAL A 23 20.44 -1.33 6.90
N LYS A 24 21.69 -1.05 7.31
CA LYS A 24 22.04 -0.71 8.70
C LYS A 24 21.84 0.79 8.95
N GLY A 25 20.68 1.14 9.54
CA GLY A 25 20.36 2.48 10.07
C GLY A 25 20.00 2.45 11.56
N PRO A 26 19.92 3.61 12.25
CA PRO A 26 19.72 3.72 13.70
C PRO A 26 18.37 3.18 14.23
N PHE A 27 17.47 2.73 13.34
CA PHE A 27 16.23 2.03 13.66
C PHE A 27 16.35 0.48 13.59
N SER A 28 17.59 -0.05 13.49
CA SER A 28 18.00 -1.46 13.35
C SER A 28 17.41 -2.48 14.35
N LYS A 29 16.84 -2.02 15.47
CA LYS A 29 16.25 -2.90 16.49
C LYS A 29 14.86 -3.46 16.17
N TYR A 30 14.18 -2.92 15.15
CA TYR A 30 12.98 -3.54 14.59
C TYR A 30 13.34 -4.07 13.21
N LYS A 31 13.33 -5.40 13.05
CA LYS A 31 13.35 -6.05 11.73
C LYS A 31 12.10 -5.56 10.97
N ARG A 32 12.19 -4.42 10.26
CA ARG A 32 11.15 -4.00 9.32
C ARG A 32 11.25 -4.94 8.13
N GLN A 33 10.45 -5.99 8.18
CA GLN A 33 10.44 -7.04 7.17
C GLN A 33 9.46 -6.66 6.05
N CYS A 34 9.64 -5.51 5.44
CA CYS A 34 8.89 -5.11 4.26
C CYS A 34 9.79 -4.27 3.37
N VAL A 35 10.13 -4.81 2.21
CA VAL A 35 11.14 -4.19 1.33
C VAL A 35 10.50 -3.27 0.29
N ASP A 36 9.19 -3.37 0.02
CA ASP A 36 8.57 -2.55 -1.04
C ASP A 36 7.07 -2.27 -0.90
N LYS A 37 6.32 -2.98 -0.06
CA LYS A 37 4.84 -2.89 0.01
C LYS A 37 4.33 -3.21 1.40
N CYS A 38 4.46 -2.25 2.31
CA CYS A 38 3.94 -2.40 3.67
C CYS A 38 2.88 -1.36 3.96
N ALA A 39 1.79 -1.82 4.56
CA ALA A 39 0.79 -0.98 5.19
C ALA A 39 0.71 -1.37 6.66
N ILE A 40 0.81 -0.37 7.55
CA ILE A 40 0.54 -0.53 8.97
C ILE A 40 -0.76 0.21 9.25
N VAL A 41 -1.79 -0.51 9.69
CA VAL A 41 -3.10 0.07 10.00
C VAL A 41 -3.25 0.18 11.51
N ARG A 42 -3.64 1.36 11.99
CA ARG A 42 -3.98 1.64 13.39
C ARG A 42 -5.40 2.16 13.42
N MET A 43 -6.27 1.50 14.18
CA MET A 43 -7.64 1.95 14.42
C MET A 43 -7.87 2.03 15.93
N GLU A 44 -8.15 3.23 16.41
CA GLU A 44 -8.50 3.57 17.78
C GLU A 44 -9.88 4.24 17.79
N GLU A 45 -10.55 4.32 18.96
CA GLU A 45 -11.96 4.75 19.07
C GLU A 45 -12.28 6.09 18.41
N SER A 46 -11.32 7.00 18.27
CA SER A 46 -11.50 8.34 17.68
C SER A 46 -10.50 8.67 16.57
N TYR A 47 -9.69 7.70 16.15
CA TYR A 47 -8.60 7.95 15.21
C TYR A 47 -8.27 6.70 14.40
N SER A 48 -8.24 6.86 13.08
CA SER A 48 -7.76 5.83 12.17
C SER A 48 -6.58 6.33 11.36
N ARG A 49 -5.57 5.48 11.18
CA ARG A 49 -4.37 5.78 10.40
C ARG A 49 -3.90 4.56 9.63
N VAL A 50 -3.50 4.78 8.38
CA VAL A 50 -2.70 3.83 7.62
C VAL A 50 -1.37 4.47 7.23
N ALA A 51 -0.26 3.80 7.57
CA ALA A 51 1.08 4.18 7.15
C ALA A 51 1.55 3.28 6.01
N LEU A 52 1.89 3.87 4.87
CA LEU A 52 2.33 3.19 3.65
C LEU A 52 3.80 3.50 3.39
N GLU A 53 4.67 2.51 3.50
CA GLU A 53 6.09 2.68 3.22
C GLU A 53 6.37 2.49 1.73
N TYR A 54 7.24 3.33 1.16
CA TYR A 54 7.71 3.20 -0.22
C TYR A 54 9.24 3.19 -0.27
N GLY A 55 9.79 2.33 -1.15
CA GLY A 55 11.22 2.21 -1.39
C GLY A 55 11.70 2.68 -2.78
N SER A 56 10.78 3.19 -3.59
CA SER A 56 11.07 3.66 -4.95
C SER A 56 10.11 4.76 -5.39
N ASP A 57 10.57 5.64 -6.29
CA ASP A 57 9.73 6.68 -6.89
C ASP A 57 8.54 6.11 -7.66
N GLU A 58 8.71 4.96 -8.31
CA GLU A 58 7.60 4.30 -9.02
C GLU A 58 6.50 3.89 -8.04
N TYR A 59 6.87 3.29 -6.90
CA TYR A 59 5.89 2.90 -5.89
C TYR A 59 5.31 4.11 -5.17
N LYS A 60 6.10 5.16 -4.92
CA LYS A 60 5.61 6.44 -4.41
C LYS A 60 4.48 6.99 -5.29
N GLN A 61 4.68 7.03 -6.61
CA GLN A 61 3.65 7.50 -7.54
C GLN A 61 2.42 6.58 -7.55
N LYS A 62 2.61 5.27 -7.40
CA LYS A 62 1.49 4.33 -7.24
C LYS A 62 0.67 4.63 -5.98
N VAL A 63 1.32 4.91 -4.85
CA VAL A 63 0.65 5.28 -3.60
C VAL A 63 -0.14 6.59 -3.77
N ILE A 64 0.46 7.63 -4.34
CA ILE A 64 -0.22 8.90 -4.59
C ILE A 64 -1.47 8.68 -5.47
N ASN A 65 -1.31 7.97 -6.59
CA ASN A 65 -2.42 7.70 -7.51
C ASN A 65 -3.52 6.87 -6.85
N ALA A 66 -3.17 5.90 -6.02
CA ALA A 66 -4.14 5.09 -5.29
C ALA A 66 -4.92 5.96 -4.28
N ILE A 67 -4.25 6.80 -3.49
CA ILE A 67 -4.91 7.72 -2.55
C ILE A 67 -5.88 8.65 -3.29
N GLU A 68 -5.45 9.27 -4.39
CA GLU A 68 -6.28 10.17 -5.17
C GLU A 68 -7.45 9.45 -5.88
N GLN A 69 -7.28 8.18 -6.21
CA GLN A 69 -8.36 7.35 -6.74
C GLN A 69 -9.40 7.06 -5.65
N VAL A 70 -8.96 6.58 -4.48
CA VAL A 70 -9.87 6.23 -3.38
C VAL A 70 -10.60 7.45 -2.84
N LYS A 71 -9.96 8.63 -2.75
CA LYS A 71 -10.63 9.90 -2.43
C LYS A 71 -11.80 10.23 -3.36
N LYS A 72 -11.75 9.81 -4.63
CA LYS A 72 -12.87 10.00 -5.57
C LYS A 72 -13.97 8.96 -5.40
N GLU A 73 -13.62 7.76 -4.95
CA GLU A 73 -14.57 6.69 -4.63
C GLU A 73 -15.33 7.01 -3.33
N PHE A 74 -14.68 7.71 -2.37
CA PHE A 74 -15.24 8.09 -1.07
C PHE A 74 -15.17 9.61 -0.84
N PRO A 75 -16.00 10.41 -1.52
CA PRO A 75 -15.92 11.88 -1.49
C PRO A 75 -16.25 12.49 -0.12
N ASP A 76 -17.04 11.80 0.70
CA ASP A 76 -17.40 12.23 2.06
C ASP A 76 -16.32 11.89 3.09
N THR A 77 -15.28 11.16 2.68
CA THR A 77 -14.13 10.85 3.52
C THR A 77 -12.98 11.79 3.19
N THR A 78 -12.59 12.62 4.16
CA THR A 78 -11.50 13.59 4.01
C THR A 78 -10.26 13.18 4.82
N PRO A 79 -9.36 12.35 4.28
CA PRO A 79 -8.12 11.99 4.95
C PRO A 79 -7.12 13.15 4.98
N TYR A 80 -6.38 13.24 6.08
CA TYR A 80 -5.13 13.97 6.16
C TYR A 80 -4.00 13.08 5.64
N VAL A 81 -3.29 13.54 4.60
CA VAL A 81 -2.19 12.79 3.99
C VAL A 81 -0.89 13.51 4.28
N VAL A 82 0.01 12.85 5.01
CA VAL A 82 1.34 13.37 5.36
C VAL A 82 2.40 12.50 4.71
N GLU A 83 3.26 13.10 3.88
CA GLU A 83 4.45 12.44 3.36
C GLU A 83 5.64 12.71 4.29
N LYS A 84 6.33 11.66 4.72
CA LYS A 84 7.59 11.74 5.42
C LYS A 84 8.69 11.05 4.61
N LYS A 85 9.69 11.82 4.20
CA LYS A 85 10.85 11.29 3.49
C LYS A 85 11.92 10.84 4.47
N PHE A 86 12.49 9.65 4.26
CA PHE A 86 13.67 9.20 4.98
C PHE A 86 14.94 9.56 4.20
N ASP A 87 14.90 9.40 2.87
CA ASP A 87 15.97 9.73 1.93
C ASP A 87 15.35 9.97 0.53
N ASP A 88 16.18 10.13 -0.53
CA ASP A 88 15.70 10.55 -1.87
C ASP A 88 14.66 9.61 -2.48
N LYS A 89 14.67 8.33 -2.11
CA LYS A 89 13.84 7.27 -2.72
C LYS A 89 12.94 6.54 -1.74
N ASN A 90 13.20 6.67 -0.43
CA ASN A 90 12.43 5.98 0.58
C ASN A 90 11.71 6.97 1.50
N GLY A 91 10.54 6.56 1.96
CA GLY A 91 9.71 7.34 2.86
C GLY A 91 8.43 6.61 3.22
N ASP A 92 7.55 7.30 3.94
CA ASP A 92 6.22 6.83 4.27
C ASP A 92 5.16 7.88 3.96
N PHE A 93 3.97 7.41 3.60
CA PHE A 93 2.75 8.19 3.62
C PHE A 93 1.92 7.79 4.83
N SER A 94 1.56 8.76 5.66
CA SER A 94 0.55 8.61 6.68
C SER A 94 -0.78 9.14 6.15
N VAL A 95 -1.79 8.28 6.09
CA VAL A 95 -3.16 8.66 5.75
C VAL A 95 -3.98 8.54 7.03
N GLU A 96 -4.46 9.66 7.53
CA GLU A 96 -5.04 9.81 8.86
C GLU A 96 -6.47 10.35 8.76
N PHE A 97 -7.34 9.85 9.64
CA PHE A 97 -8.74 10.20 9.70
C PHE A 97 -9.06 10.60 11.13
N GLU A 98 -9.53 11.83 11.31
CA GLU A 98 -10.12 12.26 12.56
C GLU A 98 -11.57 11.74 12.59
N HIS A 99 -11.89 10.86 13.55
CA HIS A 99 -13.24 10.36 13.70
C HIS A 99 -14.02 11.24 14.66
N GLU A 100 -14.80 12.17 14.11
CA GLU A 100 -16.11 12.40 14.71
C GLU A 100 -16.99 11.21 14.30
N TYR A 101 -17.17 10.29 15.25
CA TYR A 101 -18.19 9.26 15.36
C TYR A 101 -18.94 8.91 14.05
N GLU A 102 -18.78 7.66 13.57
CA GLU A 102 -19.70 6.93 12.65
C GLU A 102 -19.33 6.72 11.16
N ASN A 103 -18.16 7.09 10.67
CA ASN A 103 -17.84 6.82 9.26
C ASN A 103 -17.31 5.39 9.01
N ARG A 104 -18.24 4.43 8.82
CA ARG A 104 -17.94 3.09 8.25
C ARG A 104 -17.08 3.18 6.98
N ASP A 105 -17.26 4.26 6.23
CA ASP A 105 -16.53 4.58 5.01
C ASP A 105 -15.01 4.66 5.19
N VAL A 106 -14.50 4.95 6.39
CA VAL A 106 -13.03 4.98 6.62
C VAL A 106 -12.42 3.59 6.61
N GLY A 107 -13.12 2.59 7.15
CA GLY A 107 -12.68 1.19 7.06
C GLY A 107 -12.61 0.77 5.59
N GLU A 108 -13.68 1.03 4.83
CA GLU A 108 -13.78 0.71 3.41
C GLU A 108 -12.73 1.49 2.57
N PHE A 109 -12.45 2.74 2.92
CA PHE A 109 -11.38 3.53 2.31
C PHE A 109 -10.03 2.84 2.47
N ILE A 110 -9.68 2.45 3.70
CA ILE A 110 -8.39 1.82 4.01
C ILE A 110 -8.28 0.47 3.30
N GLU A 111 -9.33 -0.35 3.36
CA GLU A 111 -9.39 -1.64 2.66
C GLU A 111 -9.19 -1.47 1.15
N ARG A 112 -9.90 -0.51 0.55
CA ARG A 112 -9.78 -0.22 -0.89
C ARG A 112 -8.39 0.25 -1.28
N LEU A 113 -7.78 1.10 -0.46
CA LEU A 113 -6.43 1.61 -0.68
C LEU A 113 -5.40 0.47 -0.65
N VAL A 114 -5.50 -0.43 0.32
CA VAL A 114 -4.63 -1.62 0.46
C VAL A 114 -4.82 -2.59 -0.72
N GLU A 115 -6.06 -2.77 -1.17
CA GLU A 115 -6.40 -3.61 -2.33
C GLU A 115 -5.79 -3.08 -3.63
N ILE A 116 -5.94 -1.79 -3.93
CA ILE A 116 -5.36 -1.16 -5.14
C ILE A 116 -3.83 -1.29 -5.16
N LEU A 117 -3.21 -1.16 -3.99
CA LEU A 117 -1.75 -1.29 -3.85
C LEU A 117 -1.27 -2.74 -3.87
N GLY A 118 -2.19 -3.71 -3.83
CA GLY A 118 -1.90 -5.14 -3.84
C GLY A 118 -1.11 -5.57 -2.61
N ILE A 119 -1.40 -4.98 -1.45
CA ILE A 119 -0.74 -5.29 -0.18
C ILE A 119 -1.48 -6.48 0.44
N GLY A 120 -0.87 -7.66 0.33
CA GLY A 120 -1.55 -8.95 0.53
C GLY A 120 -1.86 -9.33 1.99
N LYS A 121 -1.37 -8.57 2.97
CA LYS A 121 -1.72 -8.64 4.41
C LYS A 121 -1.00 -7.52 5.15
N CYS A 122 -1.75 -6.72 5.90
CA CYS A 122 -1.24 -5.72 6.83
C CYS A 122 -0.91 -6.39 8.18
N GLU A 123 0.18 -5.98 8.84
CA GLU A 123 0.41 -6.25 10.26
C GLU A 123 -0.13 -5.12 11.14
#